data_AF-A0A2T2SHJ5-F1
#
_entry.id   AF-A0A2T2SHJ5-F1
#
_cell.length_a   1.000
_cell.length_b   1.000
_cell.length_c   1.000
_cell.angle_alpha   90.00
_cell.angle_beta   90.00
_cell.angle_gamma   90.00
#
_symmetry.space_group_name_H-M   'P 1'
#
loop_
_entity.id
_entity.type
_entity.pdbx_description
1 polymer ?
#
loop_
_entity_poly.entity_id
_entity_poly.type
_entity_poly.pdbx_seq_one_letter_code
_entity_poly.pdbx_strand_id
1 'polypeptide(L)'
;MPCFVRRVPLLFAVVGLLSGPTALAQSESVQQIEDCDPWFALPLTVHDVGVGIGDTEHTIGGRVNFGDRCLQSVSGVNATLFPSFSPTGTVNGLALGLPMTGSARLRGLGVGLGLFFGNAGDVRGAVD
;
A
#
# COMPACT_ATOMS: atom_id res chain seq x y z
N MET A 1 50.13 -4.47 62.94
CA MET A 1 49.56 -4.82 64.26
C MET A 1 48.58 -3.72 64.67
N PRO A 2 47.39 -3.97 65.24
CA PRO A 2 46.67 -5.22 65.54
C PRO A 2 45.22 -5.29 64.93
N CYS A 3 44.71 -6.51 64.65
CA CYS A 3 43.58 -7.23 65.29
C CYS A 3 42.13 -6.96 64.81
N PHE A 4 41.67 -7.88 63.94
CA PHE A 4 40.45 -8.70 64.01
C PHE A 4 39.40 -8.40 65.11
N VAL A 5 38.13 -8.19 64.75
CA VAL A 5 36.97 -8.95 65.31
C VAL A 5 35.83 -9.03 64.29
N ARG A 6 35.49 -10.28 63.96
CA ARG A 6 34.34 -10.80 63.18
C ARG A 6 33.06 -10.79 64.02
N ARG A 7 31.92 -10.29 63.50
CA ARG A 7 30.55 -10.71 63.85
C ARG A 7 29.57 -10.45 62.68
N VAL A 8 29.21 -11.51 61.97
CA VAL A 8 27.94 -11.69 61.23
C VAL A 8 26.98 -12.28 62.29
N PRO A 9 25.68 -11.89 62.43
CA PRO A 9 24.68 -12.13 61.38
C PRO A 9 23.39 -11.24 61.42
N LEU A 10 22.45 -11.57 60.50
CA LEU A 10 20.98 -11.41 60.64
C LEU A 10 20.43 -9.96 60.51
N LEU A 11 19.26 -9.63 59.94
CA LEU A 11 18.07 -10.36 59.47
C LEU A 11 17.15 -9.29 58.78
N PHE A 12 16.58 -9.62 57.61
CA PHE A 12 15.30 -9.18 57.00
C PHE A 12 15.15 -7.71 56.54
N ALA A 13 15.06 -7.45 55.23
CA ALA A 13 13.88 -7.54 54.36
C ALA A 13 13.00 -6.28 54.39
N VAL A 14 13.08 -5.44 53.36
CA VAL A 14 11.91 -4.77 52.77
C VAL A 14 12.11 -4.68 51.26
N VAL A 15 11.15 -5.28 50.57
CA VAL A 15 10.89 -5.24 49.14
C VAL A 15 10.77 -3.79 48.64
N GLY A 16 11.53 -3.45 47.61
CA GLY A 16 11.40 -2.21 46.85
C GLY A 16 11.31 -2.53 45.36
N LEU A 17 10.21 -3.16 44.95
CA LEU A 17 9.75 -3.25 43.57
C LEU A 17 9.60 -1.83 43.00
N LEU A 18 10.64 -1.33 42.35
CA LEU A 18 10.52 -0.31 41.31
C LEU A 18 11.33 -0.76 40.08
N SER A 19 11.04 -1.97 39.62
CA SER A 19 11.10 -2.28 38.20
C SER A 19 10.06 -1.41 37.50
N GLY A 20 10.38 -0.14 37.27
CA GLY A 20 9.65 0.65 36.29
C GLY A 20 9.74 -0.10 34.96
N PRO A 21 8.63 -0.31 34.24
CA PRO A 21 8.74 -0.90 32.93
C PRO A 21 9.57 0.08 32.10
N THR A 22 10.80 -0.30 31.78
CA THR A 22 11.48 0.23 30.61
C THR A 22 10.52 0.01 29.48
N ALA A 23 9.82 1.09 29.08
CA ALA A 23 8.99 1.13 27.91
C ALA A 23 9.84 0.55 26.78
N LEU A 24 9.48 -0.65 26.34
CA LEU A 24 10.00 -1.21 25.11
C LEU A 24 9.66 -0.15 24.06
N ALA A 25 10.67 0.56 23.59
CA ALA A 25 10.54 1.42 22.43
C ALA A 25 10.21 0.48 21.25
N GLN A 26 8.92 0.25 21.04
CA GLN A 26 8.44 -0.36 19.83
C GLN A 26 8.66 0.68 18.74
N SER A 27 9.77 0.53 18.02
CA SER A 27 10.02 1.25 16.77
C SER A 27 9.09 0.67 15.71
N GLU A 28 7.81 1.02 15.78
CA GLU A 28 6.81 0.71 14.78
C GLU A 28 6.94 1.69 13.61
N SER A 29 7.73 1.34 12.59
CA SER A 29 7.53 1.83 11.22
C SER A 29 8.35 1.04 10.20
N VAL A 30 8.24 -0.28 10.17
CA VAL A 30 8.28 -0.94 8.86
C VAL A 30 6.91 -0.62 8.29
N GLN A 31 6.85 0.24 7.27
CA GLN A 31 5.63 0.46 6.51
C GLN A 31 5.09 -0.92 6.14
N GLN A 32 3.96 -1.29 6.73
CA GLN A 32 3.16 -2.39 6.25
C GLN A 32 2.71 -1.95 4.85
N ILE A 33 3.53 -2.24 3.84
CA ILE A 33 3.04 -2.37 2.49
C ILE A 33 1.97 -3.44 2.66
N GLU A 34 0.70 -3.08 2.51
CA GLU A 34 -0.33 -4.09 2.25
C GLU A 34 0.19 -4.86 1.05
N ASP A 35 0.77 -6.03 1.31
CA ASP A 35 1.38 -6.89 0.29
C ASP A 35 0.22 -7.33 -0.60
N CYS A 36 -0.02 -6.55 -1.65
CA CYS A 36 -0.95 -6.95 -2.67
C CYS A 36 -0.29 -8.14 -3.37
N ASP A 37 -1.04 -9.21 -3.60
CA ASP A 37 -0.54 -10.38 -4.32
C ASP A 37 -1.00 -10.27 -5.78
N PRO A 38 -0.14 -9.76 -6.70
CA PRO A 38 -0.47 -9.67 -8.10
C PRO A 38 -0.44 -11.06 -8.72
N TRP A 39 -1.51 -11.43 -9.41
CA TRP A 39 -1.52 -12.59 -10.31
C TRP A 39 -0.39 -12.58 -11.35
N PHE A 40 -0.07 -11.40 -11.90
CA PHE A 40 1.00 -11.18 -12.86
C PHE A 40 1.32 -9.68 -12.92
N ALA A 41 2.61 -9.33 -12.86
CA ALA A 41 3.08 -7.97 -13.08
C ALA A 41 4.43 -8.00 -13.82
N LEU A 42 4.53 -7.22 -14.89
CA LEU A 42 5.75 -7.01 -15.67
C LEU A 42 5.99 -5.51 -15.86
N PRO A 43 6.75 -4.88 -14.94
CA PRO A 43 7.12 -3.48 -15.06
C PRO A 43 8.28 -3.32 -16.06
N LEU A 44 7.98 -2.84 -17.26
CA LEU A 44 8.97 -2.41 -18.26
C LEU A 44 9.25 -0.91 -18.07
N THR A 45 9.66 -0.56 -16.86
CA THR A 45 9.81 0.82 -16.40
C THR A 45 11.20 1.07 -15.83
N VAL A 46 11.70 2.29 -16.01
CA VAL A 46 12.88 2.80 -15.32
C VAL A 46 12.39 3.88 -14.36
N HIS A 47 12.47 3.63 -13.05
CA HIS A 47 11.87 4.50 -12.03
C HIS A 47 10.40 4.83 -12.32
N ASP A 48 9.57 3.79 -12.52
CA ASP A 48 8.14 3.87 -12.87
C ASP A 48 7.80 4.48 -14.23
N VAL A 49 8.78 5.08 -14.93
CA VAL A 49 8.58 5.65 -16.27
C VAL A 49 8.72 4.56 -17.32
N GLY A 50 7.66 4.30 -18.08
CA GLY A 50 7.67 3.31 -19.16
C GLY A 50 6.32 2.64 -19.37
N VAL A 51 6.35 1.31 -19.53
CA VAL A 51 5.17 0.49 -19.79
C VAL A 51 4.99 -0.57 -18.71
N GLY A 52 3.82 -0.62 -18.08
CA GLY A 52 3.42 -1.69 -17.16
C GLY A 52 2.48 -2.69 -17.83
N ILE A 53 2.73 -3.99 -17.65
CA ILE A 53 1.80 -5.05 -18.08
C ILE A 53 1.36 -5.83 -16.84
N GLY A 54 0.04 -6.00 -16.66
CA GLY A 54 -0.54 -6.64 -15.48
C GLY A 54 -0.70 -5.69 -14.29
N ASP A 55 -0.62 -6.24 -13.08
CA ASP A 55 -0.91 -5.58 -11.81
C ASP A 55 0.28 -4.77 -11.28
N THR A 56 0.85 -3.90 -12.13
CA THR A 56 1.84 -2.93 -11.66
C THR A 56 1.17 -1.88 -10.77
N GLU A 57 1.74 -1.61 -9.59
CA GLU A 57 1.17 -0.68 -8.61
C GLU A 57 1.29 0.78 -9.05
N HIS A 58 2.45 1.13 -9.61
CA HIS A 58 2.82 2.46 -10.06
C HIS A 58 3.28 2.44 -11.51
N THR A 59 2.81 3.39 -12.32
CA THR A 59 3.28 3.56 -13.70
C THR A 59 3.10 5.00 -14.18
N ILE A 60 4.17 5.59 -14.72
CA ILE A 60 4.17 6.86 -15.44
C ILE A 60 4.38 6.53 -16.92
N GLY A 61 3.33 6.64 -17.73
CA GLY A 61 3.36 6.25 -19.14
C GLY A 61 2.16 5.40 -19.54
N GLY A 62 2.39 4.19 -20.05
CA GLY A 62 1.34 3.30 -20.54
C GLY A 62 1.18 2.06 -19.66
N ARG A 63 -0.06 1.62 -19.44
CA ARG A 63 -0.34 0.40 -18.69
C ARG A 63 -1.45 -0.42 -19.33
N VAL A 64 -1.27 -1.73 -19.41
CA VAL A 64 -2.30 -2.69 -19.82
C VAL A 64 -2.48 -3.70 -18.71
N ASN A 65 -3.68 -3.80 -18.16
CA ASN A 65 -4.04 -4.75 -17.12
C ASN A 65 -5.19 -5.65 -17.58
N PHE A 66 -5.21 -6.87 -17.05
CA PHE A 66 -6.27 -7.84 -17.30
C PHE A 66 -7.33 -7.82 -16.18
N GLY A 67 -7.23 -6.94 -15.17
CA GLY A 67 -8.05 -7.01 -13.96
C GLY A 67 -7.24 -6.62 -12.75
N ASP A 68 -7.54 -5.46 -12.19
CA ASP A 68 -6.65 -4.79 -11.25
C ASP A 68 -6.92 -5.18 -9.80
N ARG A 69 -5.89 -5.56 -9.05
CA ARG A 69 -5.99 -5.81 -7.59
C ARG A 69 -5.10 -4.86 -6.78
N CYS A 70 -4.10 -4.32 -7.45
CA CYS A 70 -2.93 -3.72 -6.82
C CYS A 70 -2.72 -2.26 -7.24
N LEU A 71 -3.63 -1.68 -8.02
CA LEU A 71 -3.45 -0.32 -8.51
C LEU A 71 -3.34 0.67 -7.37
N GLN A 72 -2.25 1.43 -7.38
CA GLN A 72 -2.10 2.59 -6.54
C GLN A 72 -2.18 3.86 -7.38
N SER A 73 -1.34 3.98 -8.41
CA SER A 73 -1.34 5.16 -9.27
C SER A 73 -0.87 4.92 -10.70
N VAL A 74 -1.58 5.56 -11.65
CA VAL A 74 -1.12 5.70 -13.03
C VAL A 74 -1.14 7.17 -13.41
N SER A 75 -0.09 7.64 -14.06
CA SER A 75 -0.06 8.94 -14.73
C SER A 75 0.19 8.71 -16.22
N GLY A 76 -0.85 8.82 -17.05
CA GLY A 76 -0.79 8.55 -18.48
C GLY A 76 -1.98 7.75 -19.00
N VAL A 77 -1.73 6.65 -19.69
CA VAL A 77 -2.76 5.81 -20.32
C VAL A 77 -2.86 4.46 -19.59
N ASN A 78 -4.06 4.09 -19.13
CA ASN A 78 -4.35 2.81 -18.49
C ASN A 78 -5.45 2.07 -19.27
N ALA A 79 -5.20 0.82 -19.69
CA ALA A 79 -6.17 -0.02 -20.37
C ALA A 79 -6.49 -1.27 -19.56
N THR A 80 -7.75 -1.47 -19.18
CA THR A 80 -8.28 -2.59 -18.40
C THR A 80 -9.13 -3.50 -19.28
N LEU A 81 -8.74 -4.76 -19.43
CA LEU A 81 -9.44 -5.72 -20.29
C LEU A 81 -10.60 -6.46 -19.61
N PHE A 82 -10.54 -6.66 -18.29
CA PHE A 82 -11.63 -7.23 -17.52
C PHE A 82 -11.88 -6.38 -16.26
N PRO A 83 -13.14 -6.26 -15.81
CA PRO A 83 -13.45 -5.43 -14.65
C PRO A 83 -12.75 -5.97 -13.40
N SER A 84 -12.25 -5.04 -12.57
CA SER A 84 -11.79 -5.40 -11.23
C SER A 84 -12.99 -5.68 -10.33
N PHE A 85 -12.89 -6.70 -9.49
CA PHE A 85 -13.87 -6.98 -8.44
C PHE A 85 -13.86 -5.92 -7.32
N SER A 86 -12.77 -5.17 -7.19
CA SER A 86 -12.58 -4.13 -6.17
C SER A 86 -11.64 -3.06 -6.74
N PRO A 87 -12.14 -2.13 -7.57
CA PRO A 87 -11.29 -1.11 -8.19
C PRO A 87 -10.63 -0.25 -7.11
N THR A 88 -9.30 -0.20 -7.13
CA THR A 88 -8.46 0.60 -6.24
C THR A 88 -7.66 1.63 -7.05
N GLY A 89 -6.92 2.51 -6.38
CA GLY A 89 -5.95 3.39 -7.03
C GLY A 89 -6.51 4.58 -7.81
N THR A 90 -5.59 5.43 -8.28
CA THR A 90 -5.90 6.66 -9.03
C THR A 90 -5.25 6.66 -10.41
N VAL A 91 -6.04 6.92 -11.45
CA VAL A 91 -5.53 7.19 -12.80
C VAL A 91 -5.61 8.69 -13.07
N ASN A 92 -4.49 9.28 -13.46
CA ASN A 92 -4.40 10.66 -13.94
C ASN A 92 -4.10 10.61 -15.45
N GLY A 93 -5.11 10.85 -16.29
CA GLY A 93 -4.98 10.76 -17.75
C GLY A 93 -6.12 9.99 -18.42
N LEU A 94 -5.78 9.09 -19.35
CA LEU A 94 -6.75 8.33 -20.14
C LEU A 94 -6.92 6.93 -19.54
N ALA A 95 -8.15 6.55 -19.24
CA ALA A 95 -8.50 5.19 -18.83
C ALA A 95 -9.42 4.53 -19.85
N LEU A 96 -9.04 3.34 -20.33
CA LEU A 96 -9.81 2.51 -21.25
C LEU A 96 -10.22 1.24 -20.51
N GLY A 97 -11.47 0.80 -20.62
CA GLY A 97 -11.95 -0.31 -19.79
C GLY A 97 -13.06 -1.15 -20.42
N LEU A 98 -12.97 -2.47 -20.30
CA LEU A 98 -14.03 -3.39 -20.68
C LEU A 98 -14.60 -4.11 -19.44
N PRO A 99 -15.90 -3.97 -19.11
CA PRO A 99 -16.82 -2.93 -19.59
C PRO A 99 -16.49 -1.54 -19.00
N MET A 100 -15.69 -1.48 -17.93
CA MET A 100 -15.38 -0.28 -17.14
C MET A 100 -13.89 -0.17 -16.83
N THR A 101 -13.43 1.04 -16.51
CA THR A 101 -12.02 1.33 -16.19
C THR A 101 -11.69 0.86 -14.77
N GLY A 102 -10.64 0.06 -14.57
CA GLY A 102 -10.33 -0.62 -13.30
C GLY A 102 -9.78 0.25 -12.16
N SER A 103 -10.16 1.53 -12.05
CA SER A 103 -9.62 2.48 -11.06
C SER A 103 -10.67 3.02 -10.10
N ALA A 104 -10.33 3.21 -8.83
CA ALA A 104 -11.22 3.85 -7.85
C ALA A 104 -11.46 5.33 -8.15
N ARG A 105 -10.44 6.03 -8.64
CA ARG A 105 -10.51 7.46 -8.98
C ARG A 105 -9.87 7.73 -10.33
N LEU A 106 -10.59 8.45 -11.19
CA LEU A 106 -10.09 8.91 -12.48
C LEU A 106 -10.07 10.44 -12.54
N ARG A 107 -8.89 11.00 -12.80
CA ARG A 107 -8.66 12.43 -13.08
C ARG A 107 -8.24 12.57 -14.53
N GLY A 108 -9.22 12.62 -15.42
CA GLY A 108 -9.01 12.74 -16.86
C GLY A 108 -10.19 12.20 -17.64
N LEU A 109 -9.91 11.46 -18.71
CA LEU A 109 -10.93 10.91 -19.61
C LEU A 109 -11.04 9.39 -19.42
N GLY A 110 -12.26 8.90 -19.24
CA GLY A 110 -12.58 7.48 -19.24
C GLY A 110 -13.30 7.10 -20.53
N VAL A 111 -13.00 5.92 -21.07
CA VAL A 111 -13.75 5.30 -22.17
C VAL A 111 -14.00 3.83 -21.81
N GLY A 112 -15.28 3.47 -21.70
CA GLY A 112 -15.72 2.09 -21.49
C GLY A 112 -16.81 1.68 -22.45
N LEU A 113 -17.07 0.38 -22.57
CA LEU A 113 -18.18 -0.13 -23.39
C LEU A 113 -19.55 0.18 -22.77
N GLY A 114 -19.62 0.43 -21.46
CA GLY A 114 -20.74 1.14 -20.84
C GLY A 114 -20.45 2.64 -20.88
N LEU A 115 -21.26 3.41 -21.60
CA LEU A 115 -21.03 4.82 -21.92
C LEU A 115 -20.79 5.70 -20.67
N PHE A 116 -19.52 5.91 -20.30
CA PHE A 116 -19.10 6.95 -19.36
C PHE A 116 -18.05 7.82 -20.04
N PHE A 117 -18.43 9.04 -20.42
CA PHE A 117 -17.52 10.11 -20.81
C PHE A 117 -17.50 11.14 -19.68
N GLY A 118 -16.56 11.00 -18.74
CA GLY A 118 -16.38 11.95 -17.65
C GLY A 118 -15.24 12.92 -17.97
N ASN A 119 -15.45 14.23 -17.76
CA ASN A 119 -14.37 15.18 -17.56
C ASN A 119 -14.14 15.32 -16.05
N ALA A 120 -12.88 15.24 -15.63
CA ALA A 120 -12.34 15.44 -14.27
C ALA A 120 -13.41 15.73 -13.18
N GLY A 121 -14.01 14.66 -12.69
CA GLY A 121 -14.87 14.60 -11.52
C GLY A 121 -14.68 13.22 -10.89
N ASP A 122 -14.98 13.08 -9.60
CA ASP A 122 -14.92 11.81 -8.85
C ASP A 122 -15.82 10.76 -9.55
N VAL A 123 -15.32 10.11 -10.60
CA VAL A 123 -16.03 9.03 -11.29
C VAL A 123 -15.92 7.81 -10.38
N ARG A 124 -16.83 7.73 -9.42
CA ARG A 124 -17.04 6.51 -8.64
C ARG A 124 -17.47 5.45 -9.63
N GLY A 125 -16.69 4.38 -9.75
CA GLY A 125 -17.09 3.21 -10.53
C GLY A 125 -18.48 2.79 -10.06
N ALA A 126 -19.43 2.79 -10.99
CA ALA A 126 -20.80 2.38 -10.73
C ALA A 126 -20.82 0.87 -10.46
N VAL A 127 -20.66 0.52 -9.18
CA VAL A 127 -21.07 -0.76 -8.60
C VAL A 127 -22.41 -0.51 -7.91
N ASP A 128 -23.47 -0.43 -8.71
CA ASP A 128 -24.84 -0.79 -8.33
C ASP A 128 -25.38 -1.76 -9.40
#